data_AF-A0A7Y2YTV3-F1
#
_entry.id   AF-A0A7Y2YTV3-F1
#
_cell.length_a   1.000
_cell.length_b   1.000
_cell.length_c   1.000
_cell.angle_alpha   90.00
_cell.angle_beta   90.00
_cell.angle_gamma   90.00
#
_symmetry.space_group_name_H-M   'P 1'
#
loop_
_entity.id
_entity.type
_entity.pdbx_description
1 polymer ?
#
loop_
_entity_poly.entity_id
_entity_poly.type
_entity_poly.pdbx_seq_one_letter_code
_entity_poly.pdbx_strand_id
1 'polypeptide(L)'
;HWASVRVAGDGTRAELPDDPSDELLLEAWRPFRASGGSYSVSGSTISSTTLIAKNPNGMGDEWDSEFEMDGDKLVRVFGNAEDGNIWTVTYKRMD
;
A
#
# COMPACT_ATOMS: atom_id res chain seq x y z
N HIS A 1 14.91 -0.02 2.10
CA HIS A 1 13.98 -0.92 1.39
C HIS A 1 12.79 -1.22 2.27
N TRP A 2 11.60 -1.41 1.70
CA TRP A 2 10.37 -1.71 2.43
C TRP A 2 9.61 -2.86 1.77
N ALA A 3 8.80 -3.56 2.56
CA ALA A 3 7.83 -4.55 2.11
C ALA A 3 6.52 -4.34 2.88
N SER A 4 5.40 -4.44 2.18
CA SER A 4 4.06 -4.24 2.74
C SER A 4 3.16 -5.37 2.29
N VAL A 5 2.48 -5.99 3.26
CA VAL A 5 1.38 -6.91 3.00
C VAL A 5 0.17 -6.36 3.76
N ARG A 6 -0.85 -5.95 3.01
CA ARG A 6 -2.16 -5.60 3.55
C ARG A 6 -3.18 -6.65 3.13
N VAL A 7 -3.78 -7.27 4.13
CA VAL A 7 -4.95 -8.11 3.97
C VAL A 7 -6.15 -7.23 4.31
N ALA A 8 -6.91 -6.82 3.30
CA ALA A 8 -8.07 -5.93 3.45
C ALA A 8 -9.37 -6.67 3.77
N GLY A 9 -9.32 -8.01 3.87
CA GLY A 9 -10.42 -8.86 4.28
C GLY A 9 -9.89 -10.21 4.74
N ASP A 10 -10.44 -10.73 5.82
CA ASP A 10 -10.13 -12.03 6.44
C ASP A 10 -10.99 -13.18 5.88
N GLY A 11 -11.94 -12.86 4.99
CA GLY A 11 -12.78 -13.83 4.30
C GLY A 11 -12.03 -14.66 3.24
N THR A 12 -12.53 -15.87 3.00
CA THR A 12 -12.11 -16.70 1.86
C THR A 12 -12.36 -15.96 0.54
N ARG A 13 -11.50 -16.16 -0.46
CA ARG A 13 -11.76 -15.66 -1.82
C ARG A 13 -13.07 -16.28 -2.32
N ALA A 14 -13.86 -15.49 -3.04
CA ALA A 14 -15.02 -16.02 -3.76
C ALA A 14 -14.56 -17.11 -4.73
N GLU A 15 -15.32 -18.19 -4.80
CA GLU A 15 -15.11 -19.22 -5.82
C GLU A 15 -15.38 -18.60 -7.19
N LEU A 16 -14.43 -18.75 -8.10
CA LEU A 16 -14.57 -18.27 -9.47
C LEU A 16 -15.26 -19.34 -10.32
N PRO A 17 -16.07 -18.96 -11.32
CA PRO A 17 -16.58 -19.91 -12.31
C PRO A 17 -15.42 -20.54 -13.12
N ASP A 18 -15.68 -21.64 -13.82
CA ASP A 18 -14.65 -22.38 -14.59
C ASP A 18 -13.98 -21.54 -15.69
N ASP A 19 -14.67 -20.55 -16.24
CA ASP A 19 -14.17 -19.59 -17.23
C ASP A 19 -14.45 -18.15 -16.76
N PRO A 20 -13.69 -17.65 -15.77
CA PRO A 20 -13.94 -16.34 -15.19
C PRO A 20 -13.50 -15.24 -16.16
N SER A 21 -14.27 -14.15 -16.21
CA SER A 21 -13.82 -12.95 -16.93
C SER A 21 -12.57 -12.35 -16.28
N ASP A 22 -11.80 -11.58 -17.06
CA ASP A 22 -10.66 -10.82 -16.55
C ASP A 22 -11.02 -9.91 -15.37
N GLU A 23 -12.23 -9.35 -15.39
CA GLU A 23 -12.76 -8.52 -14.31
C GLU A 23 -12.93 -9.30 -13.01
N LEU A 24 -13.47 -10.53 -13.09
CA LEU A 24 -13.62 -11.41 -11.92
C LEU A 24 -12.28 -11.89 -11.39
N LEU A 25 -11.33 -12.21 -12.28
CA LEU A 25 -9.96 -12.54 -11.90
C LEU A 25 -9.30 -11.37 -11.15
N LEU A 26 -9.42 -10.15 -11.67
CA LEU A 26 -8.88 -8.94 -11.04
C LEU A 26 -9.50 -8.71 -9.66
N GLU A 27 -10.83 -8.83 -9.54
CA GLU A 27 -11.55 -8.65 -8.28
C GLU A 27 -11.12 -9.66 -7.22
N ALA A 28 -10.95 -10.93 -7.58
CA ALA A 28 -10.50 -11.98 -6.65
C ALA A 28 -9.12 -11.71 -6.03
N TRP A 29 -8.27 -10.91 -6.70
CA TRP A 29 -6.96 -10.54 -6.20
C TRP A 29 -6.93 -9.24 -5.40
N ARG A 30 -7.98 -8.40 -5.43
CA ARG A 30 -8.04 -7.11 -4.71
C ARG A 30 -7.89 -7.18 -3.18
N PRO A 31 -8.40 -8.21 -2.47
CA PRO A 31 -8.30 -8.27 -1.01
C PRO A 31 -6.87 -8.41 -0.47
N PHE A 32 -5.95 -8.94 -1.29
CA PHE A 32 -4.56 -9.18 -0.91
C PHE A 32 -3.67 -8.19 -1.65
N ARG A 33 -3.21 -7.15 -0.96
CA ARG A 33 -2.27 -6.17 -1.52
C ARG A 33 -0.89 -6.46 -0.96
N ALA A 34 0.04 -6.80 -1.83
CA ALA A 34 1.44 -6.94 -1.49
C ALA A 34 2.27 -6.07 -2.42
N SER A 35 3.19 -5.32 -1.85
CA SER A 35 4.14 -4.50 -2.59
C SER A 35 5.45 -4.37 -1.82
N GLY A 36 6.52 -4.03 -2.55
CA GLY A 36 7.84 -3.80 -1.99
C GLY A 36 8.62 -2.82 -2.84
N GLY A 37 9.60 -2.17 -2.23
CA GLY A 37 10.32 -1.12 -2.90
C GLY A 37 11.45 -0.48 -2.11
N SER A 38 11.83 0.71 -2.56
CA SER A 38 12.82 1.57 -1.92
C SER A 38 12.15 2.79 -1.32
N TYR A 39 12.85 3.40 -0.36
CA TYR A 39 12.48 4.68 0.18
C TYR A 39 13.73 5.45 0.56
N SER A 40 13.62 6.77 0.56
CA SER A 40 14.58 7.70 1.17
C SER A 40 13.85 8.59 2.17
N VAL A 41 14.61 9.18 3.09
CA VAL A 41 14.08 10.09 4.12
C VAL A 41 14.88 11.38 4.07
N SER A 42 14.18 12.51 4.04
CA SER A 42 14.78 13.85 4.10
C SER A 42 13.90 14.75 4.96
N GLY A 43 14.42 15.22 6.09
CA GLY A 43 13.62 15.99 7.06
C GLY A 43 12.42 15.17 7.56
N SER A 44 11.21 15.72 7.40
CA SER A 44 9.92 15.10 7.75
C SER A 44 9.26 14.37 6.57
N THR A 45 9.96 14.19 5.45
CA THR A 45 9.39 13.58 4.24
C THR A 45 9.99 12.20 4.00
N ILE A 46 9.12 11.23 3.69
CA ILE A 46 9.50 9.91 3.16
C ILE A 46 9.10 9.86 1.68
N SER A 47 10.09 9.71 0.80
CA SER A 47 9.89 9.46 -0.62
C SER A 47 9.98 7.97 -0.90
N SER A 48 8.94 7.39 -1.49
CA SER A 48 8.81 5.94 -1.72
C SER A 48 8.68 5.63 -3.21
N THR A 49 9.32 4.55 -3.64
CA THR A 49 9.13 3.99 -4.99
C THR A 49 8.72 2.54 -4.86
N THR A 50 7.60 2.15 -5.48
CA THR A 50 7.22 0.74 -5.61
C THR A 50 8.02 0.09 -6.72
N LEU A 51 8.82 -0.92 -6.38
CA LEU A 51 9.58 -1.69 -7.38
C LEU A 51 8.81 -2.94 -7.81
N ILE A 52 8.08 -3.56 -6.88
CA ILE A 52 7.24 -4.72 -7.14
C ILE A 52 5.88 -4.53 -6.48
N ALA A 53 4.82 -4.80 -7.22
CA ALA A 53 3.46 -4.83 -6.71
C ALA A 53 2.69 -5.98 -7.31
N LYS A 54 1.78 -6.56 -6.53
CA LYS A 54 0.87 -7.57 -7.04
C LYS A 54 -0.11 -7.01 -8.06
N ASN A 55 -0.56 -5.77 -7.88
CA ASN A 55 -1.23 -5.03 -8.93
C ASN A 55 -0.15 -4.43 -9.84
N PRO A 56 0.02 -4.91 -11.08
CA PRO A 56 1.07 -4.44 -11.97
C PRO A 56 0.94 -2.95 -12.29
N ASN A 57 -0.27 -2.38 -12.25
CA ASN A 57 -0.50 -0.95 -12.49
C ASN A 57 0.14 -0.06 -11.42
N GLY A 58 0.50 -0.61 -10.25
CA GLY A 58 1.20 0.14 -9.19
C GLY A 58 2.72 -0.04 -9.18
N MET A 59 3.29 -0.75 -10.17
CA MET A 59 4.74 -0.85 -10.30
C MET A 59 5.31 0.46 -10.84
N GLY A 60 6.39 0.94 -10.23
CA GLY A 60 6.99 2.23 -10.57
C GLY A 60 6.29 3.43 -9.93
N ASP A 61 5.20 3.23 -9.18
CA ASP A 61 4.54 4.31 -8.46
C ASP A 61 5.52 4.97 -7.49
N GLU A 62 5.54 6.30 -7.54
CA GLU A 62 6.31 7.14 -6.63
C GLU A 62 5.35 7.99 -5.82
N TRP A 63 5.61 8.10 -4.51
CA TRP A 63 4.85 8.99 -3.67
C TRP A 63 5.68 9.51 -2.51
N ASP A 64 5.39 10.77 -2.18
CA ASP A 64 5.88 11.42 -1.00
C ASP A 64 4.83 11.40 0.10
N SER A 65 5.30 11.52 1.32
CA SER A 65 4.46 11.57 2.50
C SER A 65 5.19 12.29 3.62
N GLU A 66 4.46 13.10 4.35
CA GLU A 66 4.96 13.68 5.58
C GLU A 66 4.82 12.67 6.71
N PHE A 67 5.72 12.75 7.69
CA PHE A 67 5.64 11.96 8.90
C PHE A 67 6.07 12.75 10.12
N GLU A 68 5.58 12.30 11.26
CA GLU A 68 6.03 12.72 12.59
C GLU A 68 6.17 11.49 13.49
N MET A 69 6.93 11.65 14.57
CA MET A 69 7.07 10.62 15.61
C MET A 69 6.20 11.02 16.80
N ASP A 70 5.30 10.13 17.20
CA ASP A 70 4.52 10.20 18.45
C ASP A 70 5.01 9.09 19.39
N GLY A 71 5.99 9.41 20.22
CA GLY A 71 6.67 8.43 21.07
C GLY A 71 7.40 7.35 20.25
N ASP A 72 6.94 6.10 20.37
CA ASP A 72 7.46 4.94 19.64
C ASP A 72 6.73 4.66 18.31
N LYS A 73 5.76 5.51 17.95
CA LYS A 73 4.94 5.36 16.75
C LYS A 73 5.36 6.36 15.68
N LEU A 74 5.34 5.88 14.43
CA LEU A 74 5.47 6.72 13.25
C LEU A 74 4.06 7.08 12.76
N VAL A 75 3.72 8.36 12.76
CA VAL A 75 2.47 8.87 12.18
C VAL A 75 2.77 9.40 10.81
N ARG A 76 2.18 8.79 9.77
CA ARG A 76 2.40 9.16 8.37
C ARG A 76 1.13 9.77 7.81
N VAL A 77 1.28 10.89 7.12
CA VAL A 77 0.20 11.58 6.40
C VAL A 77 0.53 11.54 4.91
N PHE A 78 -0.38 11.00 4.12
CA PHE A 78 -0.26 10.97 2.67
C PHE A 78 -1.64 11.20 2.04
N GLY A 79 -1.66 11.89 0.91
CA GLY A 79 -2.88 12.18 0.18
C GLY A 79 -2.80 11.70 -1.26
N ASN A 80 -3.96 11.37 -1.83
CA ASN A 80 -4.07 11.29 -3.28
C ASN A 80 -4.35 12.71 -3.80
N ALA A 81 -3.42 13.27 -4.57
CA ALA A 81 -3.55 14.62 -5.12
C ALA A 81 -4.74 14.75 -6.09
N GLU A 82 -5.14 13.65 -6.74
CA GLU A 82 -6.26 13.64 -7.71
C GLU A 82 -7.62 13.73 -7.02
N ASP A 83 -7.76 13.11 -5.84
CA ASP A 83 -9.07 12.95 -5.19
C ASP A 83 -9.24 13.89 -3.99
N GLY A 84 -8.15 14.56 -3.55
CA GLY A 84 -8.11 15.38 -2.33
C GLY A 84 -8.21 14.60 -1.02
N ASN A 85 -8.27 13.27 -1.09
CA ASN A 85 -8.36 12.40 0.08
C ASN A 85 -7.02 12.37 0.83
N ILE A 86 -7.05 12.71 2.12
CA ILE A 86 -5.90 12.64 3.03
C ILE A 86 -6.09 11.45 3.97
N TRP A 87 -5.05 10.63 4.08
CA TRP A 87 -5.01 9.46 4.96
C TRP A 87 -3.93 9.64 6.02
N THR A 88 -4.28 9.31 7.26
CA THR A 88 -3.34 9.21 8.37
C THR A 88 -3.17 7.74 8.74
N VAL A 89 -1.92 7.27 8.76
CA VAL A 89 -1.59 5.90 9.17
C VAL A 89 -0.56 5.94 10.29
N THR A 90 -0.89 5.31 11.39
CA THR A 90 0.00 5.13 12.54
C THR A 90 0.65 3.76 12.47
N TYR A 91 1.98 3.73 12.41
CA TYR A 91 2.79 2.52 12.45
C TYR A 91 3.41 2.37 13.83
N LYS A 92 3.32 1.16 14.38
CA LYS A 92 4.09 0.76 15.55
C LYS A 92 5.25 -0.13 15.10
N ARG A 93 6.45 0.12 15.62
CA ARG A 93 7.57 -0.79 15.43
C ARG A 93 7.23 -2.15 16.07
N MET A 94 7.39 -3.24 15.32
CA MET A 94 7.34 -4.58 15.89
C MET A 94 8.75 -4.94 16.38
N ASP A 95 8.82 -5.53 17.57
CA ASP A 95 10.04 -6.04 18.19
C ASP A 95 10.38 -7.45 17.70
#